data_AF-A0A6G0XKW5-F1
#
_entry.id   AF-A0A6G0XKW5-F1
#
_cell.length_a   1.000
_cell.length_b   1.000
_cell.length_c   1.000
_cell.angle_alpha   90.00
_cell.angle_beta   90.00
_cell.angle_gamma   90.00
#
_symmetry.space_group_name_H-M   'P 1'
#
loop_
_entity.id
_entity.type
_entity.pdbx_description
1 polymer ?
#
loop_
_entity_poly.entity_id
_entity_poly.type
_entity_poly.pdbx_seq_one_letter_code
_entity_poly.pdbx_strand_id
1 'polypeptide(L)'
;MPSRLHHGRHRLAFALTMILAIHTSFAWPTVEAQLCQPDKEERASDNNDHHIDVQVSKEAAGSDVDPTCALKHSNAHWQFATPMHVAAYNGRSESIQWLLEEGCDVNSCDENGVTPLHAAAASSVGEAVMPLLIANRANVNAVNCTGQTPLHYCAANNRLHGAATLLSNEANIHAMTASMDTALHLANFHQDEEMIDLLLGFGADPVQRNTLGHLAWQSTTTKGL
;
A
#
# COMPACT_ATOMS: atom_id res chain seq x y z
N MET A 1 58.55 -40.42 -11.77
CA MET A 1 58.27 -41.85 -11.45
C MET A 1 56.90 -41.94 -10.78
N PRO A 2 55.82 -42.37 -11.45
CA PRO A 2 54.57 -42.72 -10.79
C PRO A 2 54.23 -44.22 -10.95
N SER A 3 53.79 -44.86 -9.86
CA SER A 3 53.21 -46.22 -9.82
C SER A 3 51.88 -46.10 -9.09
N ARG A 4 50.74 -46.09 -9.80
CA ARG A 4 49.83 -47.22 -10.12
C ARG A 4 49.31 -48.02 -8.91
N LEU A 5 47.98 -48.05 -8.80
CA LEU A 5 47.04 -49.15 -8.42
C LEU A 5 45.63 -48.54 -8.67
N HIS A 6 44.80 -48.80 -9.71
CA HIS A 6 44.23 -50.02 -10.33
C HIS A 6 43.40 -50.82 -9.30
N HIS A 7 42.05 -50.85 -9.31
CA HIS A 7 41.05 -51.37 -10.27
C HIS A 7 39.64 -50.90 -9.78
N GLY A 8 38.52 -50.84 -10.50
CA GLY A 8 38.14 -51.22 -11.86
C GLY A 8 36.61 -51.48 -11.93
N ARG A 9 35.95 -50.89 -12.96
CA ARG A 9 34.81 -51.43 -13.75
C ARG A 9 33.43 -51.48 -13.04
N HIS A 10 32.30 -51.12 -13.67
CA HIS A 10 31.70 -51.75 -14.85
C HIS A 10 30.57 -50.91 -15.52
N ARG A 11 30.68 -50.75 -16.86
CA ARG A 11 29.66 -50.91 -17.95
C ARG A 11 28.36 -50.07 -17.92
N LEU A 12 28.14 -49.11 -18.85
CA LEU A 12 27.71 -49.23 -20.27
C LEU A 12 26.28 -49.79 -20.49
N ALA A 13 25.35 -48.96 -20.98
CA ALA A 13 24.36 -49.19 -22.07
C ALA A 13 23.32 -48.04 -22.09
N PHE A 14 23.31 -47.16 -23.10
CA PHE A 14 22.58 -47.25 -24.38
C PHE A 14 21.03 -47.11 -24.28
N ALA A 15 20.56 -45.90 -24.66
CA ALA A 15 19.48 -45.54 -25.60
C ALA A 15 18.11 -46.28 -25.62
N LEU A 16 17.09 -45.53 -26.11
CA LEU A 16 15.70 -45.89 -26.49
C LEU A 16 14.68 -45.66 -25.35
N THR A 17 13.57 -44.91 -25.48
CA THR A 17 12.65 -44.71 -26.62
C THR A 17 11.83 -43.42 -26.47
N MET A 18 11.63 -42.73 -27.59
CA MET A 18 10.56 -41.75 -27.83
C MET A 18 9.30 -42.49 -28.32
N ILE A 19 8.08 -42.10 -27.93
CA ILE A 19 6.82 -41.99 -28.73
C ILE A 19 5.52 -41.99 -27.86
N LEU A 20 4.75 -40.91 -28.05
CA LEU A 20 3.32 -40.55 -27.87
C LEU A 20 2.21 -41.53 -27.42
N ALA A 21 1.29 -41.01 -26.58
CA ALA A 21 -0.20 -40.97 -26.72
C ALA A 21 -0.84 -40.36 -25.43
N ILE A 22 -1.37 -39.12 -25.40
CA ILE A 22 -2.73 -38.58 -25.71
C ILE A 22 -3.89 -39.08 -24.80
N HIS A 23 -4.69 -38.09 -24.31
CA HIS A 23 -5.99 -38.08 -23.60
C HIS A 23 -5.92 -38.29 -22.06
N THR A 24 -6.45 -37.43 -21.17
CA THR A 24 -7.69 -36.60 -21.20
C THR A 24 -7.61 -35.37 -20.28
N SER A 25 -8.36 -34.33 -20.63
CA SER A 25 -8.71 -33.12 -19.86
C SER A 25 -8.87 -33.30 -18.35
N PHE A 26 -8.28 -32.40 -17.57
CA PHE A 26 -8.87 -31.90 -16.33
C PHE A 26 -8.38 -30.47 -16.06
N ALA A 27 -9.33 -29.55 -16.01
CA ALA A 27 -9.12 -28.14 -15.70
C ALA A 27 -9.10 -27.95 -14.17
N TRP A 28 -8.17 -27.14 -13.66
CA TRP A 28 -8.49 -25.90 -12.91
C TRP A 28 -7.20 -25.06 -12.73
N PRO A 29 -7.30 -23.71 -12.70
CA PRO A 29 -6.17 -22.79 -12.65
C PRO A 29 -5.82 -22.41 -11.21
N THR A 30 -4.56 -22.07 -10.92
CA THR A 30 -4.20 -21.39 -9.68
C THR A 30 -2.95 -20.53 -9.85
N VAL A 31 -3.20 -19.22 -10.00
CA VAL A 31 -2.49 -18.08 -9.39
C VAL A 31 -0.97 -18.06 -9.54
N GLU A 32 -0.48 -17.48 -10.64
CA GLU A 32 0.81 -16.78 -10.61
C GLU A 32 0.61 -15.45 -9.89
N ALA A 33 1.18 -15.35 -8.70
CA ALA A 33 1.40 -14.09 -8.01
C ALA A 33 2.43 -13.29 -8.83
N GLN A 34 1.92 -12.38 -9.66
CA GLN A 34 2.73 -11.42 -10.41
C GLN A 34 3.38 -10.47 -9.39
N LEU A 35 4.66 -10.71 -9.11
CA LEU A 35 5.53 -9.82 -8.33
C LEU A 35 5.60 -8.45 -9.02
N CYS A 36 5.03 -7.42 -8.40
CA CYS A 36 5.23 -6.03 -8.79
C CYS A 36 6.70 -5.66 -8.54
N GLN A 37 7.49 -5.53 -9.59
CA GLN A 37 8.85 -4.99 -9.48
C GLN A 37 8.78 -3.46 -9.43
N PRO A 38 9.48 -2.80 -8.50
CA PRO A 38 9.49 -1.34 -8.44
C PRO A 38 10.49 -0.80 -9.47
N ASP A 39 9.97 -0.16 -10.52
CA ASP A 39 10.77 0.66 -11.42
C ASP A 39 11.20 1.92 -10.68
N LYS A 40 12.51 2.13 -10.63
CA LYS A 40 13.14 3.32 -10.08
C LYS A 40 12.93 4.47 -11.04
N GLU A 41 12.25 5.52 -10.62
CA GLU A 41 12.50 6.87 -11.16
C GLU A 41 12.07 7.97 -10.19
N GLU A 42 12.70 9.11 -10.37
CA GLU A 42 13.12 10.11 -9.39
C GLU A 42 12.06 11.19 -9.10
N ARG A 43 12.19 11.79 -7.90
CA ARG A 43 11.89 13.20 -7.54
C ARG A 43 10.86 13.97 -8.40
N ALA A 44 9.78 14.40 -7.76
CA ALA A 44 9.30 15.77 -7.90
C ALA A 44 8.57 16.21 -6.63
N SER A 45 9.21 17.14 -5.92
CA SER A 45 8.56 18.07 -5.01
C SER A 45 7.71 19.02 -5.83
N ASP A 46 6.39 18.83 -5.88
CA ASP A 46 5.49 19.85 -6.42
C ASP A 46 4.35 20.10 -5.44
N ASN A 47 4.60 21.12 -4.60
CA ASN A 47 3.57 21.96 -4.02
C ASN A 47 2.66 22.43 -5.15
N ASN A 48 1.44 21.93 -5.19
CA ASN A 48 0.46 22.48 -6.10
C ASN A 48 -0.94 22.25 -5.52
N ASP A 49 -1.31 23.21 -4.68
CA ASP A 49 -2.65 23.60 -4.28
C ASP A 49 -3.52 23.72 -5.55
N HIS A 50 -4.11 22.60 -5.97
CA HIS A 50 -5.06 22.55 -7.07
C HIS A 50 -6.43 22.35 -6.46
N HIS A 51 -7.21 23.42 -6.49
CA HIS A 51 -8.65 23.41 -6.41
C HIS A 51 -9.18 22.41 -7.44
N ILE A 52 -9.31 21.13 -7.06
CA ILE A 52 -9.97 20.13 -7.88
C ILE A 52 -11.48 20.34 -7.66
N ASP A 53 -12.07 21.18 -8.50
CA ASP A 53 -13.51 21.27 -8.68
C ASP A 53 -14.02 19.93 -9.25
N VAL A 54 -14.16 18.92 -8.39
CA VAL A 54 -14.97 17.76 -8.71
C VAL A 54 -16.39 18.14 -8.36
N GLN A 55 -17.14 18.66 -9.33
CA GLN A 55 -18.58 18.55 -9.23
C GLN A 55 -18.92 17.04 -9.23
N VAL A 56 -19.26 16.48 -8.08
CA VAL A 56 -20.09 15.27 -8.03
C VAL A 56 -21.48 15.75 -8.43
N SER A 57 -21.62 16.07 -9.72
CA SER A 57 -22.89 16.52 -10.26
C SER A 57 -23.83 15.33 -10.19
N LYS A 58 -25.00 15.55 -9.61
CA LYS A 58 -26.21 14.72 -9.71
C LYS A 58 -26.60 14.32 -11.14
N GLU A 59 -25.83 14.70 -12.16
CA GLU A 59 -26.08 14.50 -13.58
C GLU A 59 -25.52 13.18 -14.12
N ALA A 60 -24.72 12.44 -13.36
CA ALA A 60 -24.29 11.08 -13.73
C ALA A 60 -25.39 10.01 -13.49
N ALA A 61 -26.54 10.37 -12.89
CA ALA A 61 -27.63 9.43 -12.58
C ALA A 61 -28.50 9.05 -13.80
N GLY A 62 -28.10 9.41 -15.02
CA GLY A 62 -28.89 9.18 -16.25
C GLY A 62 -28.30 8.20 -17.26
N SER A 63 -27.10 7.64 -17.02
CA SER A 63 -26.44 6.78 -18.02
C SER A 63 -25.50 5.80 -17.33
N ASP A 64 -25.93 4.57 -17.06
CA ASP A 64 -25.14 3.33 -16.93
C ASP A 64 -23.66 3.44 -16.44
N VAL A 65 -23.37 4.31 -15.46
CA VAL A 65 -22.04 4.36 -14.84
C VAL A 65 -22.09 3.40 -13.67
N ASP A 66 -21.43 2.27 -13.80
CA ASP A 66 -21.24 1.33 -12.70
C ASP A 66 -20.53 2.08 -11.55
N PRO A 67 -21.15 2.26 -10.37
CA PRO A 67 -20.53 2.99 -9.26
C PRO A 67 -19.24 2.33 -8.76
N THR A 68 -18.95 1.08 -9.17
CA THR A 68 -17.71 0.36 -8.88
C THR A 68 -16.60 0.59 -9.91
N CYS A 69 -16.89 1.15 -11.09
CA CYS A 69 -15.88 1.25 -12.14
C CYS A 69 -14.90 2.42 -11.90
N ALA A 70 -13.60 2.10 -11.96
CA ALA A 70 -12.50 3.04 -11.83
C ALA A 70 -12.67 4.18 -12.84
N LEU A 71 -12.73 5.43 -12.36
CA LEU A 71 -12.77 6.59 -13.23
C LEU A 71 -11.37 6.73 -13.85
N LYS A 72 -11.25 6.46 -15.16
CA LYS A 72 -10.02 6.72 -15.90
C LYS A 72 -9.83 8.23 -16.08
N HIS A 73 -9.23 8.90 -15.10
CA HIS A 73 -8.74 10.26 -15.31
C HIS A 73 -7.27 10.23 -15.74
N SER A 74 -7.01 10.82 -16.90
CA SER A 74 -5.68 11.05 -17.45
C SER A 74 -5.03 12.24 -16.75
N ASN A 75 -4.52 12.07 -15.55
CA ASN A 75 -3.39 12.85 -15.07
C ASN A 75 -2.63 12.09 -13.99
N ALA A 76 -1.31 12.26 -14.01
CA ALA A 76 -0.31 11.36 -13.49
C ALA A 76 -0.54 10.86 -12.05
N HIS A 77 -0.11 9.62 -11.83
CA HIS A 77 0.06 8.90 -10.55
C HIS A 77 -1.11 8.05 -10.00
N TRP A 78 -2.38 8.25 -10.37
CA TRP A 78 -3.51 7.40 -9.90
C TRP A 78 -4.49 7.00 -11.02
N GLN A 79 -4.03 6.18 -11.97
CA GLN A 79 -4.79 5.85 -13.19
C GLN A 79 -6.07 5.00 -12.96
N PHE A 80 -6.35 4.56 -11.72
CA PHE A 80 -7.50 3.69 -11.41
C PHE A 80 -8.26 4.07 -10.13
N ALA A 81 -8.37 5.37 -9.83
CA ALA A 81 -9.15 5.84 -8.69
C ALA A 81 -10.66 5.55 -8.88
N THR A 82 -11.23 4.73 -7.99
CA THR A 82 -12.70 4.57 -7.92
C THR A 82 -13.36 5.87 -7.42
N PRO A 83 -14.65 6.11 -7.69
CA PRO A 83 -15.37 7.27 -7.16
C PRO A 83 -15.20 7.44 -5.64
N MET A 84 -15.09 6.33 -4.92
CA MET A 84 -14.86 6.32 -3.47
C MET A 84 -13.48 6.84 -3.07
N HIS A 85 -12.41 6.54 -3.84
CA HIS A 85 -11.09 7.13 -3.60
C HIS A 85 -11.11 8.65 -3.73
N VAL A 86 -11.76 9.16 -4.77
CA VAL A 86 -11.87 10.60 -5.03
C VAL A 86 -12.73 11.28 -3.95
N ALA A 87 -13.80 10.64 -3.51
CA ALA A 87 -14.62 11.15 -2.41
C ALA A 87 -13.85 11.16 -1.07
N ALA A 88 -13.09 10.11 -0.79
CA ALA A 88 -12.26 9.97 0.40
C ALA A 88 -11.12 11.00 0.43
N TYR A 89 -10.40 11.17 -0.67
CA TYR A 89 -9.32 12.16 -0.79
C TYR A 89 -9.83 13.59 -0.59
N ASN A 90 -11.01 13.91 -1.13
CA ASN A 90 -11.61 15.25 -1.00
C ASN A 90 -12.42 15.45 0.29
N GLY A 91 -12.48 14.45 1.19
CA GLY A 91 -13.22 14.56 2.45
C GLY A 91 -14.73 14.71 2.30
N ARG A 92 -15.32 14.20 1.21
CA ARG A 92 -16.76 14.35 0.92
C ARG A 92 -17.58 13.25 1.58
N SER A 93 -17.93 13.45 2.85
CA SER A 93 -18.73 12.52 3.65
C SER A 93 -20.06 12.13 2.99
N GLU A 94 -20.81 13.09 2.44
CA GLU A 94 -22.09 12.84 1.76
C GLU A 94 -21.93 11.91 0.55
N SER A 95 -20.89 12.13 -0.26
CA SER A 95 -20.60 11.28 -1.42
C SER A 95 -20.20 9.86 -1.00
N ILE A 96 -19.45 9.72 0.10
CA ILE A 96 -19.06 8.40 0.62
C ILE A 96 -20.29 7.64 1.14
N GLN A 97 -21.18 8.32 1.89
CA GLN A 97 -22.42 7.70 2.38
C GLN A 97 -23.29 7.21 1.22
N TRP A 98 -23.50 8.07 0.22
CA TRP A 98 -24.27 7.68 -0.96
C TRP A 98 -23.63 6.47 -1.69
N LEU A 99 -22.31 6.46 -1.90
CA LEU A 99 -21.63 5.32 -2.53
C LEU A 99 -21.77 4.03 -1.72
N LEU A 100 -21.75 4.10 -0.39
CA LEU A 100 -21.98 2.95 0.49
C LEU A 100 -23.43 2.44 0.42
N GLU A 101 -24.40 3.34 0.30
CA GLU A 101 -25.82 3.01 0.11
C GLU A 101 -26.07 2.31 -1.23
N GLU A 102 -25.36 2.71 -2.28
CA GLU A 102 -25.37 2.06 -3.60
C GLU A 102 -24.61 0.71 -3.62
N GLY A 103 -24.07 0.27 -2.47
CA GLY A 103 -23.41 -1.04 -2.34
C GLY A 103 -21.95 -1.07 -2.77
N CYS A 104 -21.28 0.08 -2.87
CA CYS A 104 -19.85 0.14 -3.14
C CYS A 104 -19.06 -0.45 -1.95
N ASP A 105 -18.06 -1.29 -2.23
CA ASP A 105 -17.19 -1.83 -1.19
C ASP A 105 -16.21 -0.77 -0.68
N VAL A 106 -16.25 -0.51 0.63
CA VAL A 106 -15.36 0.42 1.34
C VAL A 106 -13.88 0.05 1.22
N ASN A 107 -13.58 -1.23 0.96
CA ASN A 107 -12.23 -1.77 0.81
C ASN A 107 -11.80 -1.95 -0.64
N SER A 108 -12.60 -1.47 -1.60
CA SER A 108 -12.22 -1.46 -3.02
C SER A 108 -10.82 -0.87 -3.17
N CYS A 109 -9.93 -1.53 -3.91
CA CYS A 109 -8.57 -1.03 -4.12
C CYS A 109 -8.28 -0.76 -5.61
N ASP A 110 -7.33 0.13 -5.86
CA ASP A 110 -6.77 0.35 -7.20
C ASP A 110 -5.78 -0.77 -7.59
N GLU A 111 -5.19 -0.69 -8.79
CA GLU A 111 -4.20 -1.68 -9.26
C GLU A 111 -2.94 -1.77 -8.38
N ASN A 112 -2.66 -0.75 -7.58
CA ASN A 112 -1.55 -0.72 -6.64
C ASN A 112 -1.95 -1.20 -5.23
N GLY A 113 -3.19 -1.64 -5.02
CA GLY A 113 -3.69 -2.02 -3.71
C GLY A 113 -3.96 -0.84 -2.78
N VAL A 114 -4.01 0.39 -3.30
CA VAL A 114 -4.42 1.58 -2.54
C VAL A 114 -5.91 1.50 -2.30
N THR A 115 -6.35 1.75 -1.06
CA THR A 115 -7.77 1.75 -0.67
C THR A 115 -8.27 3.17 -0.41
N PRO A 116 -9.59 3.42 -0.32
CA PRO A 116 -10.14 4.72 0.05
C PRO A 116 -9.57 5.26 1.36
N LEU A 117 -9.26 4.39 2.32
CA LEU A 117 -8.64 4.78 3.58
C LEU A 117 -7.20 5.28 3.40
N HIS A 118 -6.43 4.71 2.47
CA HIS A 118 -5.12 5.26 2.08
C HIS A 118 -5.26 6.64 1.43
N ALA A 119 -6.25 6.81 0.53
CA ALA A 119 -6.50 8.09 -0.13
C ALA A 119 -6.91 9.19 0.86
N ALA A 120 -7.77 8.85 1.83
CA ALA A 120 -8.13 9.74 2.94
C ALA A 120 -6.90 10.12 3.78
N ALA A 121 -6.04 9.15 4.10
CA ALA A 121 -4.81 9.34 4.87
C ALA A 121 -3.73 10.18 4.15
N ALA A 122 -3.77 10.29 2.82
CA ALA A 122 -2.86 11.13 2.05
C ALA A 122 -3.24 12.63 2.09
N SER A 123 -4.53 12.92 2.23
CA SER A 123 -5.11 14.26 2.12
C SER A 123 -5.34 14.90 3.49
N SER A 124 -5.13 16.22 3.58
CA SER A 124 -5.48 16.99 4.79
C SER A 124 -7.00 17.06 5.03
N VAL A 125 -7.79 17.14 3.96
CA VAL A 125 -9.26 17.22 4.06
C VAL A 125 -9.86 15.82 4.21
N GLY A 126 -9.22 14.80 3.61
CA GLY A 126 -9.63 13.41 3.70
C GLY A 126 -9.55 12.82 5.10
N GLU A 127 -8.70 13.37 5.96
CA GLU A 127 -8.57 12.96 7.37
C GLU A 127 -9.91 12.97 8.12
N ALA A 128 -10.78 13.94 7.81
CA ALA A 128 -12.10 14.10 8.45
C ALA A 128 -13.08 12.96 8.14
N VAL A 129 -12.89 12.22 7.03
CA VAL A 129 -13.77 11.10 6.64
C VAL A 129 -13.22 9.74 7.02
N MET A 130 -11.98 9.66 7.54
CA MET A 130 -11.41 8.40 8.02
C MET A 130 -12.29 7.70 9.09
N PRO A 131 -12.85 8.40 10.11
CA PRO A 131 -13.75 7.76 11.07
C PRO A 131 -14.99 7.15 10.42
N LEU A 132 -15.53 7.80 9.38
CA LEU A 132 -16.69 7.32 8.64
C LEU A 132 -16.35 6.04 7.88
N LEU A 133 -15.21 5.98 7.20
CA LEU A 133 -14.74 4.78 6.51
C LEU A 133 -14.53 3.63 7.49
N ILE A 134 -13.86 3.89 8.62
CA ILE A 134 -13.59 2.88 9.66
C ILE A 134 -14.90 2.37 10.28
N ALA A 135 -15.87 3.25 10.56
CA ALA A 135 -17.19 2.87 11.06
C ALA A 135 -17.94 1.94 10.08
N ASN A 136 -17.67 2.07 8.78
CA ASN A 136 -18.20 1.21 7.73
C ASN A 136 -17.32 -0.01 7.43
N ARG A 137 -16.45 -0.41 8.36
CA ARG A 137 -15.57 -1.59 8.28
C ARG A 137 -14.47 -1.50 7.23
N ALA A 138 -13.94 -0.30 6.99
CA ALA A 138 -12.68 -0.16 6.27
C ALA A 138 -11.54 -0.86 7.02
N ASN A 139 -10.70 -1.57 6.28
CA ASN A 139 -9.53 -2.25 6.83
C ASN A 139 -8.44 -1.23 7.17
N VAL A 140 -8.31 -0.93 8.46
CA VAL A 140 -7.29 -0.04 9.05
C VAL A 140 -5.86 -0.49 8.73
N ASN A 141 -5.66 -1.80 8.57
CA ASN A 141 -4.38 -2.44 8.30
C ASN A 141 -4.25 -2.91 6.85
N ALA A 142 -5.01 -2.32 5.92
CA ALA A 142 -4.84 -2.59 4.50
C ALA A 142 -3.40 -2.30 4.07
N VAL A 143 -2.86 -3.10 3.15
CA VAL A 143 -1.52 -2.94 2.61
C VAL A 143 -1.60 -2.78 1.09
N ASN A 144 -0.87 -1.80 0.56
CA ASN A 144 -0.70 -1.64 -0.88
C ASN A 144 0.44 -2.54 -1.40
N CYS A 145 0.73 -2.47 -2.70
CA CYS A 145 1.76 -3.29 -3.36
C CYS A 145 3.19 -3.05 -2.82
N THR A 146 3.45 -1.91 -2.19
CA THR A 146 4.74 -1.58 -1.56
C THR A 146 4.75 -1.90 -0.05
N GLY A 147 3.70 -2.54 0.47
CA GLY A 147 3.55 -2.87 1.89
C GLY A 147 3.24 -1.68 2.79
N GLN A 148 2.90 -0.52 2.23
CA GLN A 148 2.48 0.64 3.00
C GLN A 148 1.03 0.45 3.47
N THR A 149 0.78 0.91 4.69
CA THR A 149 -0.54 0.96 5.33
C THR A 149 -1.07 2.39 5.37
N PRO A 150 -2.36 2.62 5.69
CA PRO A 150 -2.87 3.99 5.86
C PRO A 150 -2.07 4.80 6.89
N LEU A 151 -1.53 4.15 7.93
CA LEU A 151 -0.68 4.81 8.94
C LEU A 151 0.63 5.33 8.34
N HIS A 152 1.23 4.60 7.39
CA HIS A 152 2.42 5.08 6.66
C HIS A 152 2.10 6.33 5.82
N TYR A 153 0.91 6.38 5.21
CA TYR A 153 0.46 7.58 4.47
C TYR A 153 0.25 8.76 5.40
N CYS A 154 -0.36 8.57 6.57
CA CYS A 154 -0.47 9.64 7.56
C CYS A 154 0.89 10.15 8.01
N ALA A 155 1.84 9.24 8.29
CA ALA A 155 3.19 9.62 8.72
C ALA A 155 4.00 10.35 7.64
N ALA A 156 3.88 9.93 6.37
CA ALA A 156 4.56 10.58 5.25
C ALA A 156 3.98 11.96 4.88
N ASN A 157 2.71 12.20 5.21
CA ASN A 157 2.00 13.45 4.87
C ASN A 157 1.70 14.33 6.10
N ASN A 158 2.27 14.01 7.26
CA ASN A 158 2.03 14.68 8.54
C ASN A 158 0.52 14.85 8.89
N ARG A 159 -0.24 13.75 8.82
CA ARG A 159 -1.68 13.71 9.18
C ARG A 159 -1.87 13.21 10.60
N LEU A 160 -1.63 14.10 11.57
CA LEU A 160 -1.61 13.75 13.00
C LEU A 160 -2.95 13.19 13.50
N HIS A 161 -4.07 13.81 13.12
CA HIS A 161 -5.38 13.41 13.60
C HIS A 161 -5.83 12.06 13.00
N GLY A 162 -5.46 11.79 11.76
CA GLY A 162 -5.69 10.57 11.02
C GLY A 162 -4.83 9.45 11.55
N ALA A 163 -3.55 9.71 11.82
CA ALA A 163 -2.68 8.77 12.52
C ALA A 163 -3.25 8.39 13.90
N ALA A 164 -3.65 9.39 14.70
CA ALA A 164 -4.27 9.16 16.00
C ALA A 164 -5.59 8.36 15.89
N THR A 165 -6.41 8.65 14.87
CA THR A 165 -7.64 7.92 14.59
C THR A 165 -7.36 6.46 14.24
N LEU A 166 -6.38 6.19 13.36
CA LEU A 166 -5.98 4.83 12.99
C LEU A 166 -5.44 4.06 14.21
N LEU A 167 -4.54 4.66 14.97
CA LEU A 167 -3.95 4.03 16.17
C LEU A 167 -4.99 3.73 17.24
N SER A 168 -5.98 4.61 17.41
CA SER A 168 -7.13 4.38 18.31
C SER A 168 -8.05 3.24 17.83
N ASN A 169 -7.98 2.89 16.55
CA ASN A 169 -8.74 1.79 15.93
C ASN A 169 -7.84 0.58 15.60
N GLU A 170 -6.85 0.31 16.46
CA GLU A 170 -6.00 -0.89 16.40
C GLU A 170 -5.15 -0.99 15.12
N ALA A 171 -4.72 0.15 14.56
CA ALA A 171 -3.70 0.15 13.52
C ALA A 171 -2.38 -0.45 14.04
N ASN A 172 -1.77 -1.30 13.23
CA ASN A 172 -0.48 -1.91 13.54
C ASN A 172 0.64 -0.88 13.40
N ILE A 173 1.13 -0.40 14.54
CA ILE A 173 2.23 0.57 14.62
C ILE A 173 3.58 0.01 14.14
N HIS A 174 3.75 -1.31 14.20
CA HIS A 174 4.97 -2.01 13.78
C HIS A 174 4.87 -2.54 12.34
N ALA A 175 3.86 -2.11 11.58
CA ALA A 175 3.80 -2.42 10.16
C ALA A 175 5.05 -1.90 9.45
N MET A 176 5.53 -2.69 8.48
CA MET A 176 6.73 -2.40 7.71
C MET A 176 6.41 -2.41 6.23
N THR A 177 6.95 -1.43 5.50
CA THR A 177 6.93 -1.41 4.04
C THR A 177 7.87 -2.48 3.45
N ALA A 178 7.89 -2.60 2.12
CA ALA A 178 8.84 -3.45 1.40
C ALA A 178 10.32 -3.09 1.68
N SER A 179 10.62 -1.83 2.02
CA SER A 179 11.95 -1.36 2.45
C SER A 179 12.18 -1.50 3.96
N MET A 180 11.29 -2.18 4.68
CA MET A 180 11.29 -2.29 6.14
C MET A 180 11.24 -0.93 6.86
N ASP A 181 10.68 0.08 6.20
CA ASP A 181 10.38 1.35 6.86
C ASP A 181 9.11 1.20 7.69
N THR A 182 9.15 1.69 8.92
CA THR A 182 7.95 1.85 9.76
C THR A 182 7.38 3.26 9.59
N ALA A 183 6.16 3.50 10.07
CA ALA A 183 5.60 4.85 10.13
C ALA A 183 6.55 5.86 10.80
N LEU A 184 7.30 5.43 11.83
CA LEU A 184 8.28 6.26 12.53
C LEU A 184 9.48 6.65 11.64
N HIS A 185 9.95 5.76 10.76
CA HIS A 185 11.00 6.10 9.79
C HIS A 185 10.56 7.24 8.87
N LEU A 186 9.30 7.20 8.41
CA LEU A 186 8.73 8.22 7.53
C LEU A 186 8.58 9.56 8.26
N ALA A 187 8.00 9.55 9.47
CA ALA A 187 7.87 10.75 10.29
C ALA A 187 9.23 11.40 10.61
N ASN A 188 10.26 10.59 10.89
CA ASN A 188 11.62 11.05 11.14
C ASN A 188 12.28 11.63 9.87
N PHE A 189 12.02 11.07 8.69
CA PHE A 189 12.51 11.62 7.43
C PHE A 189 11.99 13.04 7.17
N HIS A 190 10.73 13.30 7.54
CA HIS A 190 10.10 14.63 7.42
C HIS A 190 10.38 15.56 8.61
N GLN A 191 11.00 15.06 9.69
CA GLN A 191 11.29 15.80 10.93
C GLN A 191 10.03 16.34 11.63
N ASP A 192 8.93 15.58 11.54
CA ASP A 192 7.66 15.94 12.17
C ASP A 192 7.66 15.51 13.64
N GLU A 193 8.12 16.39 14.54
CA GLU A 193 8.25 16.10 15.97
C GLU A 193 6.93 15.64 16.60
N GLU A 194 5.81 16.30 16.29
CA GLU A 194 4.49 15.91 16.84
C GLU A 194 4.06 14.51 16.41
N MET A 195 4.38 14.11 15.17
CA MET A 195 4.05 12.78 14.65
C MET A 195 4.96 11.72 15.27
N ILE A 196 6.24 12.04 15.44
CA ILE A 196 7.21 11.20 16.14
C ILE A 196 6.74 10.96 17.58
N ASP A 197 6.39 12.02 18.31
CA ASP A 197 5.92 11.95 19.69
C ASP A 197 4.62 11.13 19.80
N LEU A 198 3.68 11.32 18.88
CA LEU A 198 2.47 10.49 18.79
C LEU A 198 2.84 9.01 18.63
N LEU A 199 3.66 8.67 17.65
CA LEU A 199 4.04 7.29 17.36
C LEU A 199 4.82 6.65 18.52
N LEU A 200 5.76 7.38 19.13
CA LEU A 200 6.49 6.92 20.31
C LEU A 200 5.54 6.74 21.52
N GLY A 201 4.56 7.62 21.68
CA GLY A 201 3.53 7.52 22.72
C GLY A 201 2.65 6.27 22.60
N PHE A 202 2.42 5.80 21.37
CA PHE A 202 1.73 4.53 21.09
C PHE A 202 2.65 3.30 21.07
N GLY A 203 3.95 3.47 21.36
CA GLY A 203 4.90 2.37 21.51
C GLY A 203 5.67 1.98 20.24
N ALA A 204 5.82 2.89 19.27
CA ALA A 204 6.69 2.65 18.12
C ALA A 204 8.14 2.38 18.57
N ASP A 205 8.82 1.43 17.91
CA ASP A 205 10.22 1.10 18.22
C ASP A 205 11.18 2.11 17.54
N PRO A 206 11.89 2.97 18.29
CA PRO A 206 12.83 3.93 17.72
C PRO A 206 14.11 3.29 17.16
N VAL A 207 14.51 2.12 17.67
CA VAL A 207 15.78 1.49 17.29
C VAL A 207 15.64 0.49 16.14
N GLN A 208 14.42 0.30 15.64
CA GLN A 208 14.16 -0.52 14.45
C GLN A 208 14.97 0.01 13.27
N ARG A 209 15.55 -0.91 12.49
CA ARG A 209 16.30 -0.57 11.27
C ARG A 209 15.55 -0.98 10.02
N ASN A 210 15.63 -0.14 8.99
CA ASN A 210 15.14 -0.44 7.65
C ASN A 210 16.19 -1.20 6.81
N THR A 211 15.87 -1.51 5.54
CA THR A 211 16.81 -2.22 4.64
C THR A 211 18.09 -1.45 4.34
N LEU A 212 18.07 -0.12 4.48
CA LEU A 212 19.24 0.75 4.31
C LEU A 212 20.11 0.82 5.58
N GLY A 213 19.64 0.22 6.68
CA GLY A 213 20.31 0.27 7.99
C GLY A 213 20.08 1.58 8.75
N HIS A 214 19.21 2.47 8.26
CA HIS A 214 18.80 3.66 9.00
C HIS A 214 17.94 3.26 10.19
N LEU A 215 18.07 4.01 11.28
CA LEU A 215 17.24 3.83 12.48
C LEU A 215 15.92 4.59 12.30
N ALA A 216 14.85 4.06 12.87
CA ALA A 216 13.53 4.68 12.83
C ALA A 216 13.58 6.08 13.43
N TRP A 217 14.23 6.22 14.58
CA TRP A 217 14.47 7.49 15.23
C TRP A 217 15.67 7.42 16.18
N GLN A 218 16.38 8.54 16.34
CA GLN A 218 17.37 8.70 17.40
C GLN A 218 17.17 10.06 18.07
N SER A 219 17.11 10.06 19.40
CA SER A 219 17.11 11.30 20.18
C SER A 219 18.40 12.09 19.90
N THR A 220 18.26 13.27 19.31
CA THR A 220 19.38 14.19 19.08
C THR A 220 19.96 14.75 20.39
N THR A 221 19.28 14.55 21.52
CA THR A 221 19.68 15.01 22.86
C THR A 221 20.98 14.38 23.38
N THR A 222 21.53 13.34 22.74
CA THR A 222 22.85 12.78 23.08
C THR A 222 24.03 13.44 22.37
N LYS A 223 23.83 14.51 21.58
CA LYS A 223 24.92 15.35 21.07
C LYS A 223 25.16 16.56 21.99
N GLY A 224 25.89 16.36 23.08
CA GLY A 224 26.52 17.48 23.81
C GLY A 224 26.51 17.37 25.33
N LEU A 225 27.40 16.54 25.88
CA LEU A 225 28.09 16.79 27.14
C LEU A 225 29.59 16.64 26.91
#